data_AF-A0A3A9H3Z7-F1
#
_entry.id   AF-A0A3A9H3Z7-F1
#
_cell.length_a   1.000
_cell.length_b   1.000
_cell.length_c   1.000
_cell.angle_alpha   90.00
_cell.angle_beta   90.00
_cell.angle_gamma   90.00
#
_symmetry.space_group_name_H-M   'P 1'
#
loop_
_entity.id
_entity.type
_entity.pdbx_description
1 polymer ?
#
loop_
_entity_poly.entity_id
_entity_poly.type
_entity_poly.pdbx_seq_one_letter_code
_entity_poly.pdbx_strand_id
1 'polypeptide(L)' 'MKEHGFDPEMTPVVYVGGGAGVMKRFGSVTGRHIMHIEDVKANALGYEYLAHQQLKRKQL' A
#
# COMPACT_ATOMS: atom_id res chain seq x y z
N MET A 1 -12.21 19.43 10.73
CA MET A 1 -11.12 18.57 10.21
C MET A 1 -10.88 17.46 11.22
N LYS A 2 -10.83 16.19 10.79
CA LYS A 2 -10.40 15.09 11.67
C LYS A 2 -8.98 15.41 12.19
N GLU A 3 -8.70 15.03 13.44
CA GLU A 3 -7.53 15.43 14.23
C GLU A 3 -6.17 15.18 13.53
N HIS A 4 -6.12 14.31 12.52
CA HIS A 4 -4.90 13.84 11.86
C HIS A 4 -4.65 14.45 10.47
N GLY A 5 -5.46 15.43 10.04
CA GLY A 5 -5.24 16.17 8.79
C GLY A 5 -5.60 15.41 7.50
N PHE A 6 -6.05 14.16 7.59
CA PHE A 6 -6.61 13.41 6.48
C PHE A 6 -7.92 12.72 6.89
N ASP A 7 -8.82 12.54 5.93
CA ASP A 7 -10.05 11.79 6.14
C ASP A 7 -10.00 10.46 5.38
N PRO A 8 -9.82 9.32 6.07
CA PRO A 8 -9.76 8.00 5.42
C PRO A 8 -11.07 7.62 4.71
N GLU A 9 -12.19 8.29 4.96
CA GLU A 9 -13.44 8.06 4.22
C GLU A 9 -13.42 8.63 2.80
N MET A 10 -12.55 9.61 2.54
CA MET A 10 -12.46 10.32 1.26
C MET A 10 -11.11 10.09 0.56
N THR A 11 -10.04 9.98 1.34
CA THR A 11 -8.68 9.86 0.83
C THR A 11 -8.37 8.41 0.46
N PRO A 12 -7.81 8.12 -0.73
CA PRO A 12 -7.32 6.79 -1.05
C PRO A 12 -6.29 6.28 -0.03
N VAL A 13 -6.51 5.08 0.50
CA VAL A 13 -5.62 4.46 1.50
C VAL A 13 -5.20 3.07 1.04
N VAL A 14 -3.90 2.77 1.14
CA VAL A 14 -3.35 1.44 0.90
C VAL A 14 -2.75 0.91 2.19
N TYR A 15 -3.35 -0.14 2.76
CA TYR A 15 -2.79 -0.86 3.89
C TYR A 15 -1.89 -1.99 3.39
N VAL A 16 -0.70 -2.12 3.97
CA VAL A 16 0.31 -3.11 3.53
C VAL A 16 0.81 -3.97 4.69
N GLY A 17 1.30 -5.18 4.38
CA GLY A 17 1.94 -6.09 5.33
C GLY A 17 0.94 -6.69 6.35
N GLY A 18 1.44 -7.08 7.52
CA GLY A 18 0.63 -7.76 8.55
C GLY A 18 -0.57 -6.94 9.03
N GLY A 19 -0.45 -5.61 9.09
CA GLY A 19 -1.54 -4.71 9.45
C GLY A 19 -2.66 -4.65 8.41
N ALA A 20 -2.38 -4.97 7.14
CA ALA A 20 -3.41 -4.98 6.09
C ALA A 20 -4.50 -6.01 6.37
N GLY A 21 -4.14 -7.20 6.88
CA GLY A 21 -5.09 -8.24 7.26
C GLY A 21 -5.98 -7.84 8.43
N VAL A 22 -5.43 -7.08 9.39
CA VAL A 22 -6.20 -6.52 10.52
C VAL A 22 -7.23 -5.52 9.99
N MET A 23 -6.79 -4.57 9.15
CA MET A 23 -7.68 -3.54 8.60
C MET A 23 -8.76 -4.13 7.69
N LYS A 24 -8.45 -5.21 6.97
CA LYS A 24 -9.43 -5.91 6.13
C LYS A 24 -10.54 -6.60 6.94
N ARG A 25 -10.21 -7.12 8.12
CA ARG A 25 -11.15 -7.91 8.95
C ARG A 25 -11.91 -7.06 9.96
N PHE A 26 -11.26 -6.03 10.49
CA PHE A 26 -11.75 -5.27 11.64
C PHE A 26 -11.76 -3.76 11.41
N GLY A 27 -11.31 -3.28 10.24
CA GLY A 27 -11.38 -1.86 9.88
C GLY A 27 -12.83 -1.42 9.67
N SER A 28 -13.17 -0.24 10.20
CA SER A 28 -14.50 0.36 10.04
C SER A 28 -14.67 1.12 8.73
N VAL A 29 -13.57 1.58 8.13
CA VAL A 29 -13.58 2.31 6.86
C VAL A 29 -13.44 1.31 5.71
N THR A 30 -14.44 1.27 4.85
CA THR A 30 -14.47 0.42 3.65
C THR A 30 -14.88 1.25 2.44
N GLY A 31 -14.50 0.82 1.24
CA GLY A 31 -14.82 1.54 0.01
C GLY A 31 -13.85 1.23 -1.11
N ARG A 32 -14.17 1.67 -2.33
CA ARG A 32 -13.32 1.44 -3.52
C ARG A 32 -11.97 2.16 -3.45
N HIS A 33 -11.85 3.16 -2.58
CA HIS A 33 -10.62 3.92 -2.34
C HIS A 33 -9.69 3.26 -1.31
N ILE A 34 -10.10 2.13 -0.71
CA ILE A 34 -9.31 1.36 0.25
C ILE A 34 -8.74 0.11 -0.44
N MET A 35 -7.43 -0.10 -0.32
CA MET A 35 -6.75 -1.29 -0.82
C MET A 35 -5.97 -1.99 0.31
N HIS A 36 -5.96 -3.32 0.29
CA HIS A 36 -5.19 -4.14 1.23
C HIS A 36 -4.19 -5.01 0.46
N ILE A 37 -2.91 -4.85 0.76
CA ILE A 37 -1.82 -5.68 0.23
C ILE A 37 -1.27 -6.51 1.40
N GLU A 38 -1.79 -7.73 1.54
CA GLU A 38 -1.44 -8.64 2.63
C GLU A 38 -0.13 -9.41 2.38
N ASP A 39 0.47 -9.29 1.19
CA ASP A 39 1.71 -10.02 0.87
C ASP A 39 2.91 -9.44 1.63
N VAL A 40 3.45 -10.24 2.55
CA VAL A 40 4.66 -9.94 3.31
C VAL A 40 5.88 -9.68 2.42
N LYS A 41 5.89 -10.25 1.21
CA LYS A 41 6.99 -10.09 0.24
C LYS A 41 6.87 -8.85 -0.63
N ALA A 42 5.84 -8.02 -0.46
CA ALA A 42 5.62 -6.83 -1.27
C ALA A 42 6.87 -5.92 -1.35
N ASN A 43 7.58 -5.76 -0.22
CA ASN A 43 8.82 -4.98 -0.18
C ASN A 43 9.94 -5.61 -1.03
N ALA A 44 10.11 -6.94 -0.97
CA ALA A 44 11.12 -7.64 -1.76
C ALA A 44 10.83 -7.57 -3.27
N LEU A 45 9.57 -7.79 -3.66
CA LEU A 45 9.12 -7.62 -5.05
C LEU A 45 9.33 -6.18 -5.53
N GLY A 46 9.09 -5.20 -4.67
CA GLY A 46 9.37 -3.79 -4.95
C GLY A 46 10.85 -3.52 -5.22
N TYR A 47 11.75 -4.08 -4.40
CA TYR A 47 13.19 -3.96 -4.62
C TYR A 47 13.65 -4.62 -5.93
N GLU A 48 13.16 -5.82 -6.22
CA GLU A 48 13.45 -6.52 -7.48
C GLU A 48 13.00 -5.69 -8.70
N TYR A 49 11.77 -5.18 -8.67
CA TYR A 49 11.25 -4.31 -9.72
C TYR A 49 12.13 -3.06 -9.91
N LEU A 50 12.45 -2.36 -8.81
CA LEU A 50 13.29 -1.16 -8.87
C LEU A 50 14.69 -1.47 -9.41
N ALA A 51 15.29 -2.59 -9.02
CA ALA A 51 16.59 -3.02 -9.52
C ALA A 51 16.57 -3.28 -11.03
N HIS A 52 15.56 -3.98 -11.54
CA HIS A 52 15.38 -4.20 -12.98
C HIS A 52 15.18 -2.89 -13.76
N GLN A 53 14.37 -1.97 -13.24
CA GLN A 53 14.15 -0.68 -13.88
C GLN A 53 15.42 0.18 -13.92
N GLN A 54 16.24 0.13 -12.86
CA GLN A 54 17.55 0.79 -12.86
C GLN A 54 18.51 0.18 -13.89
N LEU A 55 18.53 -1.15 -14.03
CA LEU A 55 19.37 -1.82 -15.02
C LEU A 55 18.98 -1.42 -16.45
N LYS A 56 17.67 -1.41 -16.76
CA LYS A 56 17.15 -0.95 -18.06
C LYS A 56 17.56 0.50 -18.35
N ARG A 57 17.49 1.38 -17.35
CA ARG A 57 17.88 2.78 -17.50
C ARG A 57 19.36 2.96 -17.82
N LYS A 58 20.24 2.07 -17.34
CA LYS A 58 21.69 2.12 -17.61
C LYS A 58 22.09 1.52 -18.96
N GLN A 59 21.17 0.83 -19.65
CA GLN A 59 21.39 0.26 -20.98
C GLN A 59 20.96 1.22 -22.12
N LEU A 60 20.34 2.34 -21.76
CA LEU A 60 20.09 3.52 -22.61
C LEU A 60 21.24 4.51 -22.44
#